data_AF-A0A5E4T6T9-F1
#
_entry.id   AF-A0A5E4T6T9-F1
#
_cell.length_a   1.000
_cell.length_b   1.000
_cell.length_c   1.000
_cell.angle_alpha   90.00
_cell.angle_beta   90.00
_cell.angle_gamma   90.00
#
_symmetry.space_group_name_H-M   'P 1'
#
loop_
_entity.id
_entity.type
_entity.pdbx_description
1 polymer ?
#
loop_
_entity_poly.entity_id
_entity_poly.type
_entity_poly.pdbx_seq_one_letter_code
_entity_poly.pdbx_strand_id
1 'polypeptide(L)'
;MRRNQSGIFLVSAAVAIAVVGMLITFWGVNQMRQMQVERAERVGHGLKIIGNAADTFVAKYYKDIEATLSAPRGTFTVKGHTFTHTPPSSSFAYSYIGNLDAPSLVKVLDLSGAGTKPPHGLGDYEIRVYRKCDGEAPPNCQINSLTYLTEPAKRAYSSSPDYAFAAIAAKTVGVFGGTSTIDRPQEFRFVDENMRPLPDAVPNPLGKPGLVAMRGGFLTHSLDVNVRRDGSRNITGDLDFKSGNTNQSIKGIKNIVGVGKLDMKELEIQGKATIKGPLHLSEGTDASRQDIVGARNIEGKGKLTMAELDVQGATVGGDATVRGKLEAEKGATIGGVLRMQRNNIEGANRVEATRLRSESGVIQLDGVKALNGRCWAGEIGRDANGKMLSCQNTGDGWSWQLATTTKTEFVTTVVEKPVERVVDRPIVMAKWTQKYAGCNGYKRPVGSSWRWSGYFGKINNAEFCTIVARGWCDSSAFGYWDNAGVYNVDERDNPTTSGGTPYVYFGNTYGELMCGFRSKEDALAGGFTICNARTNNCESQY
;
A
#
# COMPACT_ATOMS: atom_id res chain seq x y z
N MET A 1 -36.39 -94.83 -74.20
CA MET A 1 -36.34 -93.47 -73.63
C MET A 1 -35.24 -93.36 -72.56
N ARG A 2 -33.95 -93.38 -72.92
CA ARG A 2 -32.85 -93.29 -71.94
C ARG A 2 -31.55 -92.76 -72.59
N ARG A 3 -31.60 -91.57 -73.20
CA ARG A 3 -30.38 -90.92 -73.74
C ARG A 3 -30.38 -89.38 -73.79
N ASN A 4 -31.41 -88.70 -73.29
CA ASN A 4 -31.52 -87.23 -73.37
C ASN A 4 -31.35 -86.48 -72.03
N GLN A 5 -30.95 -87.14 -70.93
CA GLN A 5 -30.81 -86.49 -69.61
C GLN A 5 -29.37 -86.23 -69.14
N SER A 6 -28.35 -86.80 -69.78
CA SER A 6 -26.95 -86.60 -69.36
C SER A 6 -26.34 -85.27 -69.83
N GLY A 7 -26.90 -84.63 -70.85
CA GLY A 7 -26.41 -83.35 -71.37
C GLY A 7 -26.77 -82.14 -70.49
N ILE A 8 -27.93 -82.17 -69.83
CA ILE A 8 -28.41 -81.04 -69.00
C ILE A 8 -27.71 -81.02 -67.63
N PHE A 9 -27.38 -82.18 -67.06
CA PHE A 9 -26.75 -82.27 -65.74
C PHE A 9 -25.29 -81.78 -65.73
N LEU A 10 -24.54 -82.02 -66.81
CA LEU A 10 -23.18 -81.50 -66.96
C LEU A 10 -23.16 -79.98 -67.15
N VAL A 11 -24.11 -79.45 -67.92
CA VAL A 11 -24.23 -77.99 -68.14
C VAL A 11 -24.72 -77.29 -66.87
N SER A 12 -25.68 -77.85 -66.14
CA SER A 12 -26.16 -77.26 -64.87
C SER A 12 -25.10 -77.31 -63.76
N ALA A 13 -24.31 -78.38 -63.67
CA ALA A 13 -23.18 -78.47 -62.74
C ALA A 13 -22.07 -77.45 -63.09
N ALA A 14 -21.75 -77.28 -64.37
CA ALA A 14 -20.78 -76.30 -64.81
C ALA A 14 -21.22 -74.86 -64.50
N VAL A 15 -22.50 -74.53 -64.71
CA VAL A 15 -23.07 -73.22 -64.35
C VAL A 15 -23.04 -73.01 -62.83
N ALA A 16 -23.38 -74.02 -62.03
CA ALA A 16 -23.32 -73.91 -60.57
C ALA A 16 -21.89 -73.69 -60.06
N ILE A 17 -20.90 -74.42 -60.59
CA ILE A 17 -19.49 -74.22 -60.24
C ILE A 17 -19.00 -72.84 -60.67
N ALA A 18 -19.41 -72.35 -61.85
CA ALA A 18 -19.06 -71.01 -62.32
C ALA A 18 -19.65 -69.92 -61.42
N VAL A 19 -20.92 -70.03 -61.03
CA VAL A 19 -21.59 -69.08 -60.13
C VAL A 19 -20.95 -69.11 -58.74
N VAL A 20 -20.66 -70.29 -58.18
CA VAL A 20 -19.98 -70.43 -56.89
C VAL A 20 -18.55 -69.87 -56.96
N GLY A 21 -17.81 -70.13 -58.04
CA GLY A 21 -16.48 -69.54 -58.27
C GLY A 21 -16.52 -68.01 -58.35
N MET A 22 -17.53 -67.44 -59.02
CA MET A 22 -17.75 -65.99 -59.05
C MET A 22 -18.11 -65.43 -57.66
N LEU A 23 -18.94 -66.13 -56.88
CA LEU A 23 -19.30 -65.71 -55.52
C LEU A 23 -18.12 -65.77 -54.55
N ILE A 24 -17.29 -66.82 -54.62
CA ILE A 24 -16.09 -66.94 -53.78
C ILE A 24 -15.06 -65.87 -54.14
N THR A 25 -14.85 -65.59 -55.43
CA THR A 25 -13.93 -64.52 -55.86
C THR A 25 -14.45 -63.14 -55.47
N PHE A 26 -15.75 -62.87 -55.63
CA PHE A 26 -16.38 -61.63 -55.18
C PHE A 26 -16.32 -61.45 -53.65
N TRP A 27 -16.65 -62.49 -52.89
CA TRP A 27 -16.59 -62.48 -51.42
C TRP A 27 -15.16 -62.32 -50.92
N GLY A 28 -14.20 -63.06 -51.50
CA GLY A 28 -12.79 -62.95 -51.17
C GLY A 28 -12.24 -61.54 -51.42
N VAL A 29 -12.58 -60.91 -52.55
CA VAL A 29 -12.18 -59.52 -52.83
C VAL A 29 -12.80 -58.52 -51.84
N ASN A 30 -14.07 -58.71 -51.47
CA ASN A 30 -14.74 -57.82 -50.51
C ASN A 30 -14.23 -58.00 -49.08
N GLN A 31 -14.02 -59.23 -48.64
CA GLN A 31 -13.47 -59.53 -47.31
C GLN A 31 -12.04 -58.99 -47.17
N MET A 32 -11.21 -59.12 -48.21
CA MET A 32 -9.87 -58.56 -48.24
C MET A 32 -9.88 -57.03 -48.14
N ARG A 33 -10.82 -56.35 -48.82
CA ARG A 33 -10.99 -54.90 -48.70
C ARG A 33 -11.42 -54.48 -47.29
N GLN A 34 -12.36 -55.19 -46.68
CA GLN A 34 -12.81 -54.90 -45.30
C GLN A 34 -11.68 -55.08 -44.30
N MET A 35 -10.93 -56.18 -44.37
CA MET A 35 -9.77 -56.40 -43.50
C MET A 35 -8.67 -55.34 -43.69
N GLN A 36 -8.48 -54.87 -44.92
CA GLN A 36 -7.53 -53.79 -45.21
C GLN A 36 -7.98 -52.46 -44.59
N VAL A 37 -9.27 -52.13 -44.67
CA VAL A 37 -9.84 -50.92 -44.04
C VAL A 37 -9.72 -51.00 -42.52
N GLU A 38 -10.13 -52.11 -41.90
CA GLU A 38 -10.01 -52.28 -40.45
C GLU A 38 -8.56 -52.17 -39.98
N ARG A 39 -7.62 -52.76 -40.73
CA ARG A 39 -6.19 -52.65 -40.41
C ARG A 39 -5.70 -51.20 -40.51
N ALA A 40 -6.12 -50.47 -41.54
CA ALA A 40 -5.78 -49.06 -41.71
C ALA A 40 -6.35 -48.20 -40.57
N GLU A 41 -7.59 -48.46 -40.16
CA GLU A 41 -8.23 -47.78 -39.03
C GLU A 41 -7.52 -48.07 -37.71
N ARG A 42 -7.18 -49.34 -37.40
CA ARG A 42 -6.41 -49.68 -36.19
C ARG A 42 -5.05 -48.97 -36.15
N VAL A 43 -4.39 -48.86 -37.30
CA VAL A 43 -3.12 -48.13 -37.44
C VAL A 43 -3.33 -46.64 -37.24
N GLY A 44 -4.37 -46.05 -37.83
CA GLY A 44 -4.72 -44.66 -37.62
C GLY A 44 -5.05 -44.34 -36.15
N HIS A 45 -5.77 -45.22 -35.46
CA HIS A 45 -6.04 -45.09 -34.03
C HIS A 45 -4.76 -45.19 -33.18
N GLY A 46 -3.88 -46.16 -33.47
CA GLY A 46 -2.59 -46.28 -32.79
C GLY A 46 -1.71 -45.04 -32.98
N LEU A 47 -1.61 -44.55 -34.23
CA LEU A 47 -0.88 -43.33 -34.55
C LEU A 47 -1.45 -42.11 -33.83
N LYS A 48 -2.79 -42.01 -33.73
CA LYS A 48 -3.49 -40.95 -32.99
C LYS A 48 -3.19 -40.98 -31.49
N ILE A 49 -3.17 -42.16 -30.86
CA ILE A 49 -2.85 -42.31 -29.44
C ILE A 49 -1.43 -41.82 -29.15
N ILE A 50 -0.45 -42.27 -29.95
CA ILE A 50 0.96 -41.87 -29.77
C ILE A 50 1.19 -40.40 -30.14
N GLY A 51 0.52 -39.88 -31.17
CA GLY A 51 0.57 -38.47 -31.52
C GLY A 51 -0.01 -37.56 -30.43
N ASN A 52 -1.19 -37.88 -29.89
CA ASN A 52 -1.78 -37.16 -28.75
C ASN A 52 -0.88 -37.22 -27.50
N ALA A 53 -0.21 -38.35 -27.28
CA ALA A 53 0.76 -38.49 -26.21
C ALA A 53 1.98 -37.58 -26.44
N ALA A 54 2.49 -37.49 -27.67
CA ALA A 54 3.58 -36.58 -28.00
C ALA A 54 3.18 -35.12 -27.76
N ASP A 55 1.95 -34.75 -28.12
CA ASP A 55 1.41 -33.42 -27.82
C ASP A 55 1.25 -33.15 -26.33
N THR A 56 0.81 -34.15 -25.56
CA THR A 56 0.75 -34.07 -24.09
C THR A 56 2.14 -33.88 -23.49
N PHE A 57 3.16 -34.57 -24.03
CA PHE A 57 4.56 -34.39 -23.63
C PHE A 57 5.05 -32.96 -23.92
N VAL A 58 4.76 -32.44 -25.12
CA VAL A 58 5.09 -31.05 -25.48
C VAL A 58 4.40 -30.06 -24.53
N ALA A 59 3.11 -30.26 -24.25
CA ALA A 59 2.36 -29.36 -23.36
C ALA A 59 2.89 -29.39 -21.92
N LYS A 60 3.25 -30.57 -21.41
CA LYS A 60 3.70 -30.76 -20.03
C LYS A 60 5.13 -30.26 -19.81
N TYR A 61 6.02 -30.42 -20.78
CA TYR A 61 7.45 -30.11 -20.68
C TYR A 61 7.89 -28.98 -21.61
N TYR A 62 6.97 -28.11 -22.01
CA TYR A 62 7.19 -27.07 -23.01
C TYR A 62 8.46 -26.24 -22.75
N LYS A 63 8.63 -25.75 -21.51
CA LYS A 63 9.78 -24.90 -21.15
C LYS A 63 11.12 -25.62 -21.30
N ASP A 64 11.18 -26.89 -20.89
CA ASP A 64 12.40 -27.68 -20.97
C ASP A 64 12.74 -28.03 -22.42
N ILE A 65 11.73 -28.32 -23.24
CA ILE A 65 11.84 -28.55 -24.68
C ILE A 65 12.30 -27.28 -25.39
N GLU A 66 11.71 -26.12 -25.08
CA GLU A 66 12.07 -24.83 -25.67
C GLU A 66 13.52 -24.46 -25.34
N ALA A 67 13.92 -24.58 -24.07
CA ALA A 67 15.28 -24.35 -23.64
C ALA A 67 16.27 -25.28 -24.36
N THR A 68 15.90 -26.56 -24.49
CA THR A 68 16.72 -27.57 -25.17
C THR A 68 16.87 -27.30 -26.66
N LEU A 69 15.80 -26.90 -27.35
CA LEU A 69 15.81 -26.59 -28.79
C LEU A 69 16.42 -25.21 -29.11
N SER A 70 16.52 -24.33 -28.11
CA SER A 70 17.10 -22.98 -28.27
C SER A 70 18.60 -22.94 -28.03
N ALA A 71 19.17 -23.92 -27.34
CA ALA A 71 20.59 -23.99 -27.02
C ALA A 71 21.29 -25.15 -27.77
N PRO A 72 22.43 -24.91 -28.43
CA PRO A 72 23.26 -25.98 -28.98
C PRO A 72 23.68 -26.93 -27.85
N ARG A 73 23.38 -28.23 -27.99
CA ARG A 73 23.63 -29.28 -26.97
C ARG A 73 22.74 -29.21 -25.71
N GLY A 74 21.57 -28.57 -25.79
CA GLY A 74 20.60 -28.64 -24.70
C GLY A 74 20.23 -30.08 -24.36
N THR A 75 20.01 -30.37 -23.08
CA THR A 75 19.51 -31.65 -22.59
C THR A 75 18.60 -31.44 -21.39
N PHE A 76 17.60 -32.29 -21.22
CA PHE A 76 16.78 -32.31 -20.01
C PHE A 76 16.40 -33.74 -19.65
N THR A 77 16.17 -34.00 -18.36
CA THR A 77 15.87 -35.34 -17.85
C THR A 77 14.50 -35.38 -17.21
N VAL A 78 13.68 -36.36 -17.60
CA VAL A 78 12.37 -36.61 -17.00
C VAL A 78 12.28 -38.08 -16.61
N LYS A 79 11.98 -38.35 -15.32
CA LYS A 79 11.87 -39.73 -14.78
C LYS A 79 13.05 -40.64 -15.18
N GLY A 80 14.26 -40.10 -15.13
CA GLY A 80 15.49 -40.84 -15.46
C GLY A 80 15.75 -41.05 -16.96
N HIS A 81 14.92 -40.50 -17.86
CA HIS A 81 15.18 -40.45 -19.31
C HIS A 81 15.72 -39.09 -19.71
N THR A 82 16.87 -39.08 -20.40
CA THR A 82 17.51 -37.85 -20.87
C THR A 82 17.23 -37.60 -22.34
N PHE A 83 16.56 -36.50 -22.60
CA PHE A 83 16.28 -35.95 -23.93
C PHE A 83 17.37 -34.98 -24.33
N THR A 84 17.68 -34.92 -25.63
CA THR A 84 18.83 -34.17 -26.15
C THR A 84 18.42 -33.31 -27.34
N HIS A 85 19.19 -32.26 -27.63
CA HIS A 85 19.07 -31.52 -28.87
C HIS A 85 19.70 -32.30 -30.03
N THR A 86 18.92 -32.70 -31.02
CA THR A 86 19.42 -33.27 -32.28
C THR A 86 19.40 -32.20 -33.37
N PRO A 87 20.56 -31.89 -34.00
CA PRO A 87 20.61 -30.93 -35.11
C PRO A 87 19.90 -31.48 -36.36
N PRO A 88 19.44 -30.61 -37.27
CA PRO A 88 18.82 -31.04 -38.52
C PRO A 88 19.81 -31.85 -39.37
N SER A 89 19.36 -32.99 -39.89
CA SER A 89 20.16 -33.87 -40.74
C SER A 89 20.18 -33.46 -42.21
N SER A 90 19.31 -32.53 -42.62
CA SER A 90 19.21 -32.01 -43.99
C SER A 90 18.63 -30.61 -44.00
N SER A 91 18.70 -29.91 -45.14
CA SER A 91 18.09 -28.59 -45.35
C SER A 91 16.55 -28.60 -45.29
N PHE A 92 15.94 -29.78 -45.32
CA PHE A 92 14.50 -29.97 -45.21
C PHE A 92 14.09 -30.46 -43.81
N ALA A 93 15.03 -30.65 -42.89
CA ALA A 93 14.77 -31.06 -41.52
C ALA A 93 14.91 -29.88 -40.56
N TYR A 94 14.18 -29.96 -39.43
CA TYR A 94 14.34 -29.05 -38.30
C TYR A 94 15.21 -29.72 -37.22
N SER A 95 15.85 -28.93 -36.35
CA SER A 95 16.37 -29.48 -35.09
C SER A 95 15.21 -30.01 -34.26
N TYR A 96 15.43 -31.13 -33.58
CA TYR A 96 14.39 -31.82 -32.85
C TYR A 96 14.90 -32.46 -31.57
N ILE A 97 13.97 -32.85 -30.69
CA ILE A 97 14.29 -33.57 -29.46
C ILE A 97 14.72 -35.01 -29.80
N GLY A 98 15.98 -35.32 -29.54
CA GLY A 98 16.56 -36.67 -29.60
C GLY A 98 16.21 -37.52 -28.39
N ASN A 99 16.39 -38.83 -28.53
CA ASN A 99 16.00 -39.86 -27.57
C ASN A 99 14.50 -39.85 -27.21
N LEU A 100 13.67 -39.34 -28.11
CA LEU A 100 12.22 -39.37 -28.02
C LEU A 100 11.67 -40.42 -28.99
N ASP A 101 11.18 -41.51 -28.43
CA ASP A 101 10.55 -42.64 -29.12
C ASP A 101 9.28 -43.07 -28.37
N ALA A 102 8.46 -43.93 -28.98
CA ALA A 102 7.22 -44.36 -28.35
C ALA A 102 7.41 -45.02 -26.97
N PRO A 103 8.43 -45.89 -26.74
CA PRO A 103 8.73 -46.42 -25.41
C PRO A 103 9.07 -45.37 -24.36
N SER A 104 9.95 -44.42 -24.67
CA SER A 104 10.33 -43.34 -23.74
C SER A 104 9.14 -42.44 -23.43
N LEU A 105 8.30 -42.13 -24.43
CA LEU A 105 7.08 -41.35 -24.26
C LEU A 105 6.08 -42.04 -23.33
N VAL A 106 5.81 -43.33 -23.55
CA VAL A 106 4.92 -44.15 -22.70
C VAL A 106 5.42 -44.20 -21.26
N LYS A 107 6.72 -44.37 -21.05
CA LYS A 107 7.32 -44.42 -19.71
C LYS A 107 7.31 -43.05 -19.02
N VAL A 108 7.60 -41.97 -19.74
CA VAL A 108 7.63 -40.62 -19.16
C VAL A 108 6.21 -40.13 -18.78
N LEU A 109 5.21 -40.49 -19.58
CA LEU A 109 3.82 -40.09 -19.37
C LEU A 109 2.97 -41.08 -18.56
N ASP A 110 3.53 -42.23 -18.15
CA ASP A 110 2.81 -43.34 -17.48
C ASP A 110 1.57 -43.82 -18.27
N LEU A 111 1.69 -43.92 -19.60
CA LEU A 111 0.56 -44.32 -20.46
C LEU A 111 0.33 -45.83 -20.37
N SER A 112 -0.76 -46.25 -19.73
CA SER A 112 -1.18 -47.65 -19.71
C SER A 112 -1.94 -48.01 -21.00
N GLY A 113 -1.71 -49.21 -21.54
CA GLY A 113 -2.46 -49.75 -22.68
C GLY A 113 -2.06 -49.23 -24.07
N ALA A 114 -1.07 -48.35 -24.19
CA ALA A 114 -0.57 -47.87 -25.49
C ALA A 114 0.49 -48.82 -26.07
N GLY A 115 0.29 -49.25 -27.32
CA GLY A 115 1.29 -50.04 -28.05
C GLY A 115 2.47 -49.18 -28.50
N THR A 116 3.70 -49.60 -28.21
CA THR A 116 4.93 -48.88 -28.59
C THR A 116 5.35 -49.10 -30.05
N LYS A 117 4.66 -49.98 -30.77
CA LYS A 117 4.92 -50.29 -32.20
C LYS A 117 3.63 -50.36 -33.00
N PRO A 118 3.65 -49.96 -34.28
CA PRO A 118 2.52 -50.14 -35.16
C PRO A 118 2.34 -51.63 -35.51
N PRO A 119 1.11 -52.04 -35.90
CA PRO A 119 0.84 -53.35 -36.48
C PRO A 119 1.83 -53.75 -37.59
N HIS A 120 2.12 -55.05 -37.69
CA HIS A 120 3.19 -55.64 -38.53
C HIS A 120 3.37 -54.96 -39.91
N GLY A 121 4.62 -54.71 -40.30
CA GLY A 121 5.00 -54.27 -41.65
C GLY A 121 4.95 -52.76 -41.91
N LEU A 122 4.87 -51.93 -40.85
CA LEU A 122 4.80 -50.46 -40.93
C LEU A 122 5.96 -49.75 -40.21
N GLY A 123 7.01 -50.50 -39.88
CA GLY A 123 8.17 -49.99 -39.14
C GLY A 123 7.85 -49.68 -37.67
N ASP A 124 8.40 -48.59 -37.16
CA ASP A 124 8.16 -48.02 -35.83
C ASP A 124 7.43 -46.66 -35.91
N TYR A 125 6.86 -46.21 -34.79
CA TYR A 125 6.38 -44.83 -34.61
C TYR A 125 7.56 -43.91 -34.31
N GLU A 126 7.91 -43.04 -35.24
CA GLU A 126 8.93 -42.01 -35.01
C GLU A 126 8.26 -40.70 -34.61
N ILE A 127 8.78 -40.07 -33.54
CA ILE A 127 8.24 -38.83 -32.98
C ILE A 127 9.32 -37.75 -33.10
N ARG A 128 8.96 -36.63 -33.71
CA ARG A 128 9.84 -35.46 -33.82
C ARG A 128 9.16 -34.26 -33.22
N VAL A 129 9.71 -33.76 -32.12
CA VAL A 129 9.34 -32.48 -31.54
C VAL A 129 10.40 -31.46 -31.95
N TYR A 130 10.01 -30.45 -32.73
CA TYR A 130 10.92 -29.53 -33.37
C TYR A 130 10.48 -28.08 -33.24
N ARG A 131 11.45 -27.17 -33.39
CA ARG A 131 11.23 -25.72 -33.33
C ARG A 131 11.25 -25.14 -34.75
N LYS A 132 10.12 -24.57 -35.19
CA LYS A 132 9.99 -23.85 -36.46
C LYS A 132 9.87 -22.35 -36.17
N CYS A 133 10.78 -21.54 -36.70
CA CYS A 133 10.72 -20.08 -36.58
C CYS A 133 10.26 -19.48 -37.91
N ASP A 134 9.43 -18.44 -37.85
CA ASP A 134 9.18 -17.60 -39.00
C ASP A 134 10.39 -16.68 -39.28
N GLY A 135 10.35 -16.02 -40.44
CA GLY A 135 11.39 -15.08 -40.88
C GLY A 135 11.20 -13.67 -40.33
N GLU A 136 10.34 -13.47 -39.33
CA GLU A 136 10.09 -12.15 -38.75
C GLU A 136 11.23 -11.73 -37.79
N ALA A 137 11.30 -10.44 -37.46
CA ALA A 137 12.28 -9.89 -36.53
C ALA A 137 11.55 -9.18 -35.38
N PRO A 138 11.50 -9.75 -34.17
CA PRO A 138 12.17 -10.98 -33.74
C PRO A 138 11.49 -12.26 -34.28
N PRO A 139 12.24 -13.36 -34.50
CA PRO A 139 11.70 -14.60 -35.03
C PRO A 139 10.72 -15.21 -34.04
N ASN A 140 9.49 -15.42 -34.47
CA ASN A 140 8.47 -16.10 -33.69
C ASN A 140 8.57 -17.60 -33.96
N CYS A 141 9.09 -18.28 -32.95
CA CYS A 141 9.35 -19.71 -32.98
C CYS A 141 8.23 -20.50 -32.33
N GLN A 142 7.84 -21.60 -32.97
CA GLN A 142 6.79 -22.50 -32.54
C GLN A 142 7.36 -23.90 -32.34
N ILE A 143 6.96 -24.55 -31.25
CA ILE A 143 7.24 -25.96 -31.03
C ILE A 143 6.11 -26.77 -31.66
N ASN A 144 6.46 -27.62 -32.60
CA ASN A 144 5.57 -28.53 -33.29
C ASN A 144 5.98 -29.97 -33.02
N SER A 145 5.03 -30.89 -33.14
CA SER A 145 5.28 -32.33 -33.07
C SER A 145 4.89 -32.97 -34.41
N LEU A 146 5.59 -34.03 -34.78
CA LEU A 146 5.27 -34.85 -35.92
C LEU A 146 5.50 -36.29 -35.53
N THR A 147 4.43 -37.08 -35.53
CA THR A 147 4.49 -38.52 -35.28
C THR A 147 4.17 -39.23 -36.58
N TYR A 148 5.02 -40.13 -37.06
CA TYR A 148 4.81 -40.79 -38.34
C TYR A 148 5.27 -42.25 -38.34
N LEU A 149 4.78 -43.00 -39.33
CA LEU A 149 5.22 -44.36 -39.60
C LEU A 149 6.49 -44.35 -40.45
N THR A 150 7.47 -45.16 -40.08
CA THR A 150 8.79 -45.21 -40.76
C THR A 150 8.80 -46.05 -42.04
N GLU A 151 7.78 -46.89 -42.25
CA GLU A 151 7.59 -47.66 -43.49
C GLU A 151 6.14 -47.54 -44.01
N PRO A 152 5.93 -47.45 -45.33
CA PRO A 152 4.60 -47.41 -45.91
C PRO A 152 3.97 -48.81 -45.90
N ALA A 153 2.64 -48.86 -45.84
CA ALA A 153 1.93 -50.09 -46.14
C ALA A 153 2.21 -50.51 -47.58
N LYS A 154 2.51 -51.79 -47.79
CA LYS A 154 2.73 -52.37 -49.13
C LYS A 154 1.44 -53.02 -49.61
N ARG A 155 1.20 -52.96 -50.93
CA ARG A 155 0.10 -53.71 -51.55
C ARG A 155 0.37 -55.21 -51.44
N ALA A 156 -0.68 -56.03 -51.40
CA ALA A 156 -0.60 -57.47 -51.14
C ALA A 156 0.38 -58.27 -52.04
N TYR A 157 0.65 -57.79 -53.26
CA TYR A 157 1.53 -58.44 -54.24
C TYR A 157 2.53 -57.47 -54.89
N SER A 158 2.83 -56.33 -54.25
CA SER A 158 3.74 -55.33 -54.81
C SER A 158 4.54 -54.63 -53.71
N SER A 159 5.78 -54.24 -54.03
CA SER A 159 6.60 -53.36 -53.18
C SER A 159 6.12 -51.91 -53.20
N SER A 160 5.18 -51.56 -54.07
CA SER A 160 4.60 -50.23 -54.16
C SER A 160 3.78 -49.85 -52.92
N PRO A 161 3.85 -48.59 -52.45
CA PRO A 161 3.00 -48.12 -51.38
C PRO A 161 1.50 -48.27 -51.66
N ASP A 162 0.76 -48.54 -50.60
CA ASP A 162 -0.69 -48.60 -50.60
C ASP A 162 -1.29 -47.25 -50.17
N TYR A 163 -1.55 -46.38 -51.15
CA TYR A 163 -2.12 -45.06 -50.90
C TYR A 163 -3.55 -45.10 -50.38
N ALA A 164 -4.32 -46.16 -50.67
CA ALA A 164 -5.67 -46.30 -50.16
C ALA A 164 -5.63 -46.59 -48.65
N PHE A 165 -4.71 -47.47 -48.23
CA PHE A 165 -4.41 -47.69 -46.83
C PHE A 165 -3.97 -46.39 -46.13
N ALA A 166 -3.02 -45.66 -46.73
CA ALA A 166 -2.49 -44.43 -46.14
C ALA A 166 -3.58 -43.36 -45.96
N ALA A 167 -4.46 -43.19 -46.95
CA ALA A 167 -5.57 -42.25 -46.90
C ALA A 167 -6.60 -42.61 -45.81
N ILE A 168 -6.93 -43.90 -45.67
CA ILE A 168 -7.85 -44.36 -44.61
C ILE A 168 -7.23 -44.11 -43.23
N ALA A 169 -5.97 -44.52 -43.03
CA ALA A 169 -5.28 -44.33 -41.76
C ALA A 169 -5.17 -42.84 -41.37
N ALA A 170 -4.82 -41.97 -42.32
CA ALA A 170 -4.80 -40.51 -42.11
C ALA A 170 -6.20 -39.96 -41.77
N LYS A 171 -7.24 -40.40 -42.48
CA LYS A 171 -8.62 -40.01 -42.18
C LYS A 171 -9.05 -40.45 -40.78
N THR A 172 -8.64 -41.62 -40.30
CA THR A 172 -8.93 -42.10 -38.94
C THR A 172 -8.25 -41.26 -37.86
N VAL A 173 -7.05 -40.73 -38.13
CA VAL A 173 -6.42 -39.73 -37.25
C VAL A 173 -7.29 -38.47 -37.19
N GLY A 174 -7.80 -38.03 -38.33
CA GLY A 174 -8.71 -36.88 -38.49
C GLY A 174 -8.01 -35.72 -39.19
N VAL A 175 -8.36 -34.48 -38.82
CA VAL A 175 -7.81 -33.21 -39.37
C VAL A 175 -6.31 -33.01 -39.14
N PHE A 176 -5.70 -33.89 -38.35
CA PHE A 176 -4.27 -33.90 -38.05
C PHE A 176 -3.53 -35.01 -38.81
N GLY A 177 -4.25 -35.89 -39.50
CA GLY A 177 -3.68 -36.95 -40.32
C GLY A 177 -3.21 -36.40 -41.67
N GLY A 178 -2.04 -36.85 -42.09
CA GLY A 178 -1.47 -36.50 -43.38
C GLY A 178 -0.74 -37.69 -44.01
N THR A 179 -0.54 -37.58 -45.32
CA THR A 179 0.12 -38.64 -46.11
C THR A 179 1.19 -38.06 -47.03
N SER A 180 2.28 -38.80 -47.26
CA SER A 180 3.20 -38.49 -48.36
C SER A 180 2.77 -39.19 -49.64
N THR A 181 2.84 -38.50 -50.77
CA THR A 181 2.38 -39.01 -52.08
C THR A 181 3.55 -39.23 -53.03
N ILE A 182 3.31 -39.90 -54.17
CA ILE A 182 4.36 -40.24 -55.13
C ILE A 182 4.98 -39.01 -55.80
N ASP A 183 4.16 -37.99 -56.06
CA ASP A 183 4.55 -36.72 -56.67
C ASP A 183 5.36 -35.85 -55.71
N ARG A 184 5.13 -35.99 -54.41
CA ARG A 184 5.79 -35.20 -53.36
C ARG A 184 6.17 -36.07 -52.16
N PRO A 185 7.17 -36.95 -52.32
CA PRO A 185 7.57 -37.86 -51.26
C PRO A 185 8.30 -37.13 -50.11
N GLN A 186 8.76 -35.90 -50.34
CA GLN A 186 9.51 -35.07 -49.39
C GLN A 186 8.62 -34.28 -48.40
N GLU A 187 7.30 -34.33 -48.53
CA GLU A 187 6.37 -33.63 -47.64
C GLU A 187 5.19 -34.53 -47.24
N PHE A 188 4.66 -34.27 -46.05
CA PHE A 188 3.37 -34.76 -45.62
C PHE A 188 2.30 -33.73 -45.96
N ARG A 189 1.26 -34.17 -46.66
CA ARG A 189 0.10 -33.34 -46.98
C ARG A 189 -1.01 -33.59 -45.99
N PHE A 190 -1.47 -32.53 -45.35
CA PHE A 190 -2.58 -32.55 -44.40
C PHE A 190 -3.79 -31.87 -45.02
N VAL A 191 -4.98 -32.27 -44.57
CA VAL A 191 -6.24 -31.64 -44.96
C VAL A 191 -6.87 -30.96 -43.75
N ASP A 192 -7.58 -29.84 -43.98
CA ASP A 192 -8.36 -29.14 -42.96
C ASP A 192 -9.71 -29.83 -42.68
N GLU A 193 -10.51 -29.25 -41.79
CA GLU A 193 -11.87 -29.71 -41.45
C GLU A 193 -12.82 -29.80 -42.66
N ASN A 194 -12.54 -29.01 -43.71
CA ASN A 194 -13.29 -28.97 -44.96
C ASN A 194 -12.65 -29.83 -46.07
N MET A 195 -11.71 -30.72 -45.71
CA MET A 195 -10.93 -31.57 -46.62
C MET A 195 -10.11 -30.81 -47.67
N ARG A 196 -9.80 -29.54 -47.42
CA ARG A 196 -8.92 -28.75 -48.29
C ARG A 196 -7.46 -28.97 -47.87
N PRO A 197 -6.52 -29.06 -48.83
CA PRO A 197 -5.11 -29.19 -48.50
C PRO A 197 -4.63 -27.95 -47.76
N LEU A 198 -3.97 -28.15 -46.63
CA LEU A 198 -3.34 -27.05 -45.90
C LEU A 198 -2.13 -26.52 -46.70
N PRO A 199 -1.91 -25.20 -46.73
CA PRO A 199 -0.84 -24.60 -47.52
C PRO A 199 0.56 -24.91 -46.97
N ASP A 200 0.66 -25.21 -45.68
CA ASP A 200 1.92 -25.51 -45.02
C ASP A 200 2.38 -26.94 -45.30
N ALA A 201 3.39 -27.08 -46.14
CA ALA A 201 4.11 -28.34 -46.32
C ALA A 201 4.90 -28.68 -45.05
N VAL A 202 4.58 -29.81 -44.41
CA VAL A 202 5.41 -30.35 -43.34
C VAL A 202 6.42 -31.30 -43.96
N PRO A 203 7.73 -31.12 -43.76
CA PRO A 203 8.73 -32.00 -44.35
C PRO A 203 8.56 -33.45 -43.91
N ASN A 204 8.74 -34.38 -44.85
CA ASN A 204 8.87 -35.80 -44.57
C ASN A 204 10.35 -36.14 -44.41
N PRO A 205 10.82 -36.44 -43.19
CA PRO A 205 12.24 -36.64 -42.96
C PRO A 205 12.85 -37.85 -43.68
N LEU A 206 12.02 -38.83 -44.03
CA LEU A 206 12.47 -40.04 -44.73
C LEU A 206 12.39 -39.89 -46.24
N GLY A 207 11.71 -38.87 -46.77
CA GLY A 207 11.54 -38.68 -48.21
C GLY A 207 10.92 -39.87 -48.94
N LYS A 208 10.16 -40.74 -48.23
CA LYS A 208 9.51 -41.92 -48.79
C LYS A 208 8.03 -41.63 -49.09
N PRO A 209 7.49 -42.07 -50.23
CA PRO A 209 6.07 -41.94 -50.53
C PRO A 209 5.21 -42.97 -49.78
N GLY A 210 3.95 -42.63 -49.53
CA GLY A 210 2.93 -43.50 -48.93
C GLY A 210 3.04 -43.66 -47.41
N LEU A 211 3.79 -42.79 -46.74
CA LEU A 211 3.84 -42.75 -45.27
C LEU A 211 2.61 -42.02 -44.73
N VAL A 212 2.27 -42.34 -43.48
CA VAL A 212 1.19 -41.70 -42.74
C VAL A 212 1.81 -40.97 -41.54
N ALA A 213 1.38 -39.73 -41.33
CA ALA A 213 1.80 -38.91 -40.22
C ALA A 213 0.60 -38.29 -39.51
N MET A 214 0.81 -37.97 -38.25
CA MET A 214 0.00 -37.06 -37.47
C MET A 214 0.87 -35.85 -37.15
N ARG A 215 0.41 -34.66 -37.55
CA ARG A 215 0.99 -33.40 -37.06
C ARG A 215 0.39 -33.07 -35.71
N GLY A 216 1.20 -32.55 -34.82
CA GLY A 216 0.74 -31.92 -33.60
C GLY A 216 1.44 -30.58 -33.41
N GLY A 217 0.89 -29.77 -32.51
CA GLY A 217 1.33 -28.40 -32.33
C GLY A 217 0.40 -27.65 -31.40
N PHE A 218 0.99 -26.76 -30.60
CA PHE A 218 0.26 -25.99 -29.59
C PHE A 218 -0.87 -25.12 -30.19
N LEU A 219 -0.80 -24.82 -31.49
CA LEU A 219 -1.80 -24.03 -32.22
C LEU A 219 -2.89 -24.90 -32.90
N THR A 220 -2.68 -26.21 -33.07
CA THR A 220 -3.66 -27.08 -33.75
C THR A 220 -4.74 -27.63 -32.81
N HIS A 221 -4.53 -27.56 -31.49
CA HIS A 221 -5.60 -27.61 -30.48
C HIS A 221 -6.24 -26.22 -30.30
N SER A 222 -6.73 -25.66 -31.39
CA SER A 222 -7.52 -24.42 -31.40
C SER A 222 -8.87 -24.68 -30.72
N LEU A 223 -8.96 -24.40 -29.42
CA LEU A 223 -10.13 -23.85 -28.69
C LEU A 223 -9.97 -23.97 -27.16
N ASP A 224 -9.08 -24.83 -26.64
CA ASP A 224 -8.85 -24.99 -25.19
C ASP A 224 -7.66 -24.13 -24.67
N VAL A 225 -7.01 -23.36 -25.56
CA VAL A 225 -5.74 -22.68 -25.27
C VAL A 225 -5.66 -21.26 -25.85
N ASN A 226 -6.77 -20.50 -25.81
CA ASN A 226 -6.74 -19.04 -26.02
C ASN A 226 -5.91 -18.27 -24.97
N VAL A 227 -5.38 -18.98 -23.97
CA VAL A 227 -4.31 -18.51 -23.08
C VAL A 227 -3.07 -19.34 -23.37
N ARG A 228 -2.15 -18.81 -24.18
CA ARG A 228 -0.79 -19.32 -24.29
C ARG A 228 -0.16 -19.26 -22.88
N ARG A 229 -0.13 -20.39 -22.17
CA ARG A 229 0.36 -20.49 -20.77
C ARG A 229 1.85 -20.16 -20.62
N ASP A 230 2.57 -20.05 -21.73
CA ASP A 230 3.97 -19.68 -21.81
C ASP A 230 4.21 -18.15 -21.82
N GLY A 231 3.14 -17.34 -21.98
CA GLY A 231 3.26 -15.88 -22.03
C GLY A 231 3.93 -15.34 -23.29
N SER A 232 4.15 -16.17 -24.32
CA SER A 232 4.85 -15.75 -25.55
C SER A 232 3.99 -14.89 -26.48
N ARG A 233 2.68 -14.76 -26.20
CA ARG A 233 1.78 -13.83 -26.86
C ARG A 233 0.88 -13.12 -25.85
N ASN A 234 0.72 -11.82 -26.05
CA ASN A 234 -0.26 -11.03 -25.32
C ASN A 234 -1.67 -11.52 -25.66
N ILE A 235 -2.52 -11.61 -24.65
CA ILE A 235 -3.96 -11.79 -24.84
C ILE A 235 -4.50 -10.44 -25.31
N THR A 236 -5.00 -10.37 -26.54
CA THR A 236 -5.51 -9.13 -27.14
C THR A 236 -7.03 -8.96 -27.02
N GLY A 237 -7.72 -9.92 -26.38
CA GLY A 237 -9.16 -9.88 -26.13
C GLY A 237 -9.51 -10.05 -24.65
N ASP A 238 -10.77 -9.82 -24.31
CA ASP A 238 -11.26 -9.94 -22.94
C ASP A 238 -11.32 -11.41 -22.49
N LEU A 239 -11.04 -11.64 -21.21
CA LEU A 239 -11.25 -12.92 -20.56
C LEU A 239 -12.65 -12.95 -19.94
N ASP A 240 -13.57 -13.69 -20.56
CA ASP A 240 -14.89 -13.94 -20.00
C ASP A 240 -14.89 -15.26 -19.20
N PHE A 241 -15.16 -15.15 -17.90
CA PHE A 241 -15.27 -16.27 -16.97
C PHE A 241 -16.72 -16.69 -16.70
N LYS A 242 -17.67 -16.23 -17.51
CA LYS A 242 -19.06 -16.63 -17.41
C LYS A 242 -19.28 -17.99 -18.09
N SER A 243 -19.98 -18.89 -17.39
CA SER A 243 -20.47 -20.15 -17.93
C SER A 243 -21.96 -20.27 -17.64
N GLY A 244 -22.78 -20.02 -18.67
CA GLY A 244 -24.23 -19.90 -18.51
C GLY A 244 -24.62 -18.79 -17.54
N ASN A 245 -25.29 -19.13 -16.43
CA ASN A 245 -25.67 -18.21 -15.35
C ASN A 245 -24.69 -18.23 -14.17
N THR A 246 -23.53 -18.88 -14.31
CA THR A 246 -22.53 -19.01 -13.24
C THR A 246 -21.24 -18.30 -13.62
N ASN A 247 -20.53 -17.79 -12.63
CA ASN A 247 -19.20 -17.19 -12.81
C ASN A 247 -18.14 -18.15 -12.31
N GLN A 248 -17.04 -18.29 -13.05
CA GLN A 248 -15.90 -19.11 -12.67
C GLN A 248 -14.96 -18.35 -11.73
N SER A 249 -14.21 -19.08 -10.90
CA SER A 249 -13.23 -18.50 -9.98
C SER A 249 -11.84 -18.43 -10.59
N ILE A 250 -11.09 -17.39 -10.22
CA ILE A 250 -9.66 -17.28 -10.46
C ILE A 250 -8.92 -17.67 -9.17
N LYS A 251 -8.17 -18.78 -9.17
CA LYS A 251 -7.48 -19.32 -7.98
C LYS A 251 -5.98 -19.49 -8.20
N GLY A 252 -5.19 -19.32 -7.14
CA GLY A 252 -3.75 -19.59 -7.15
C GLY A 252 -2.90 -18.58 -7.91
N ILE A 253 -3.40 -17.37 -8.17
CA ILE A 253 -2.63 -16.30 -8.82
C ILE A 253 -1.77 -15.59 -7.79
N LYS A 254 -0.46 -15.44 -8.10
CA LYS A 254 0.47 -14.70 -7.26
C LYS A 254 0.25 -13.18 -7.33
N ASN A 255 0.13 -12.63 -8.54
CA ASN A 255 -0.02 -11.20 -8.78
C ASN A 255 -1.07 -10.93 -9.86
N ILE A 256 -1.90 -9.91 -9.66
CA ILE A 256 -2.76 -9.31 -10.69
C ILE A 256 -2.32 -7.86 -10.83
N VAL A 257 -1.88 -7.46 -12.02
CA VAL A 257 -1.46 -6.07 -12.32
C VAL A 257 -2.43 -5.50 -13.35
N GLY A 258 -3.28 -4.58 -12.91
CA GLY A 258 -4.23 -3.86 -13.77
C GLY A 258 -3.82 -2.40 -13.94
N VAL A 259 -4.03 -1.85 -15.13
CA VAL A 259 -3.80 -0.41 -15.44
C VAL A 259 -5.11 0.38 -15.60
N GLY A 260 -6.25 -0.26 -15.29
CA GLY A 260 -7.59 0.29 -15.50
C GLY A 260 -8.47 0.24 -14.25
N LYS A 261 -9.78 0.16 -14.48
CA LYS A 261 -10.78 0.08 -13.42
C LYS A 261 -11.04 -1.36 -13.02
N LEU A 262 -11.30 -1.58 -11.73
CA LEU A 262 -11.80 -2.83 -11.19
C LEU A 262 -13.25 -2.58 -10.72
N ASP A 263 -14.21 -3.17 -11.41
CA ASP A 263 -15.64 -3.11 -11.06
C ASP A 263 -16.04 -4.43 -10.40
N MET A 264 -16.51 -4.35 -9.16
CA MET A 264 -16.87 -5.50 -8.33
C MET A 264 -18.03 -5.12 -7.41
N LYS A 265 -18.98 -6.05 -7.22
CA LYS A 265 -20.03 -5.89 -6.21
C LYS A 265 -19.49 -5.96 -4.78
N GLU A 266 -18.46 -6.76 -4.56
CA GLU A 266 -17.87 -6.98 -3.25
C GLU A 266 -16.37 -7.28 -3.38
N LEU A 267 -15.58 -6.74 -2.47
CA LEU A 267 -14.13 -6.96 -2.38
C LEU A 267 -13.75 -7.32 -0.95
N GLU A 268 -13.50 -8.61 -0.70
CA GLU A 268 -12.99 -9.10 0.57
C GLU A 268 -11.46 -9.23 0.52
N ILE A 269 -10.77 -8.65 1.51
CA ILE A 269 -9.30 -8.70 1.61
C ILE A 269 -8.94 -9.31 2.97
N GLN A 270 -8.46 -10.55 2.96
CA GLN A 270 -8.06 -11.25 4.19
C GLN A 270 -6.81 -10.67 4.87
N GLY A 271 -5.96 -10.01 4.08
CA GLY A 271 -4.70 -9.43 4.54
C GLY A 271 -4.74 -7.91 4.57
N LYS A 272 -3.72 -7.28 3.98
CA LYS A 272 -3.57 -5.82 3.95
C LYS A 272 -3.95 -5.25 2.59
N ALA A 273 -4.82 -4.24 2.58
CA ALA A 273 -5.03 -3.36 1.44
C ALA A 273 -4.10 -2.14 1.52
N THR A 274 -3.58 -1.66 0.39
CA THR A 274 -2.82 -0.39 0.33
C THR A 274 -3.28 0.41 -0.87
N ILE A 275 -3.89 1.56 -0.61
CA ILE A 275 -4.35 2.50 -1.62
C ILE A 275 -3.39 3.69 -1.60
N LYS A 276 -2.62 3.87 -2.68
CA LYS A 276 -1.65 4.99 -2.80
C LYS A 276 -2.32 6.29 -3.23
N GLY A 277 -3.47 6.20 -3.91
CA GLY A 277 -4.30 7.33 -4.31
C GLY A 277 -5.37 7.66 -3.28
N PRO A 278 -6.28 8.60 -3.60
CA PRO A 278 -7.45 8.87 -2.76
C PRO A 278 -8.40 7.67 -2.73
N LEU A 279 -8.98 7.40 -1.56
CA LEU A 279 -10.13 6.51 -1.43
C LEU A 279 -11.40 7.37 -1.53
N HIS A 280 -12.07 7.30 -2.68
CA HIS A 280 -13.36 7.94 -2.87
C HIS A 280 -14.48 6.95 -2.54
N LEU A 281 -15.14 7.17 -1.41
CA LEU A 281 -16.36 6.47 -1.03
C LEU A 281 -17.56 7.28 -1.54
N SER A 282 -17.81 7.23 -2.85
CA SER A 282 -18.95 7.93 -3.47
C SER A 282 -19.59 7.05 -4.52
N GLU A 283 -20.91 6.86 -4.42
CA GLU A 283 -21.71 6.28 -5.50
C GLU A 283 -22.15 7.38 -6.49
N GLY A 284 -22.39 6.97 -7.74
CA GLY A 284 -23.08 7.81 -8.70
C GLY A 284 -24.52 8.03 -8.24
N THR A 285 -24.88 9.30 -8.08
CA THR A 285 -26.25 9.86 -7.95
C THR A 285 -27.15 9.45 -6.79
N ASP A 286 -26.94 8.32 -6.10
CA ASP A 286 -27.78 7.90 -4.98
C ASP A 286 -27.06 8.04 -3.62
N ALA A 287 -27.73 8.72 -2.70
CA ALA A 287 -27.24 9.09 -1.37
C ALA A 287 -27.21 7.90 -0.38
N SER A 288 -26.55 6.81 -0.76
CA SER A 288 -26.26 5.69 0.14
C SER A 288 -25.17 6.13 1.13
N ARG A 289 -25.43 5.98 2.44
CA ARG A 289 -24.43 6.22 3.49
C ARG A 289 -23.23 5.29 3.24
N GLN A 290 -22.05 5.88 3.18
CA GLN A 290 -20.80 5.14 3.05
C GLN A 290 -20.18 5.06 4.44
N ASP A 291 -20.17 3.86 5.00
CA ASP A 291 -19.75 3.66 6.38
C ASP A 291 -18.36 3.03 6.45
N ILE A 292 -17.53 3.55 7.34
CA ILE A 292 -16.29 2.88 7.77
C ILE A 292 -16.57 2.27 9.15
N VAL A 293 -17.11 1.04 9.16
CA VAL A 293 -17.48 0.34 10.40
C VAL A 293 -16.33 -0.51 10.92
N GLY A 294 -16.10 -0.49 12.23
CA GLY A 294 -15.09 -1.33 12.87
C GLY A 294 -13.64 -0.85 12.66
N ALA A 295 -13.43 0.34 12.12
CA ALA A 295 -12.10 0.95 12.11
C ALA A 295 -11.64 1.21 13.54
N ARG A 296 -10.57 0.53 13.95
CA ARG A 296 -9.97 0.71 15.28
C ARG A 296 -9.27 2.07 15.40
N ASN A 297 -8.38 2.37 14.45
CA ASN A 297 -7.63 3.62 14.39
C ASN A 297 -7.82 4.27 13.02
N ILE A 298 -7.97 5.59 13.00
CA ILE A 298 -7.87 6.42 11.80
C ILE A 298 -6.73 7.43 12.05
N GLU A 299 -5.58 7.18 11.46
CA GLU A 299 -4.37 7.98 11.66
C GLU A 299 -4.01 8.75 10.39
N GLY A 300 -3.74 10.04 10.52
CA GLY A 300 -3.37 10.89 9.41
C GLY A 300 -2.73 12.18 9.89
N LYS A 301 -1.87 12.76 9.04
CA LYS A 301 -1.28 14.10 9.26
C LYS A 301 -2.09 15.22 8.62
N GLY A 302 -3.17 14.86 7.91
CA GLY A 302 -4.04 15.78 7.19
C GLY A 302 -5.20 16.30 8.03
N LYS A 303 -6.11 17.02 7.36
CA LYS A 303 -7.33 17.55 7.97
C LYS A 303 -8.47 16.54 7.84
N LEU A 304 -9.09 16.18 8.96
CA LEU A 304 -10.40 15.52 8.96
C LEU A 304 -11.49 16.60 8.87
N THR A 305 -12.33 16.55 7.82
CA THR A 305 -13.47 17.47 7.67
C THR A 305 -14.75 16.65 7.68
N MET A 306 -15.59 16.89 8.68
CA MET A 306 -16.88 16.24 8.85
C MET A 306 -17.93 17.32 9.11
N ALA A 307 -19.14 17.12 8.60
CA ALA A 307 -20.25 18.04 8.85
C ALA A 307 -20.74 17.93 10.30
N GLU A 308 -20.74 16.71 10.83
CA GLU A 308 -21.14 16.38 12.19
C GLU A 308 -20.17 15.32 12.74
N LEU A 309 -19.88 15.41 14.04
CA LEU A 309 -19.06 14.45 14.76
C LEU A 309 -19.77 14.10 16.08
N ASP A 310 -20.41 12.93 16.11
CA ASP A 310 -20.97 12.34 17.33
C ASP A 310 -19.97 11.33 17.90
N VAL A 311 -19.42 11.64 19.08
CA VAL A 311 -18.39 10.84 19.75
C VAL A 311 -18.68 10.75 21.24
N GLN A 312 -18.55 9.55 21.80
CA GLN A 312 -18.74 9.33 23.24
C GLN A 312 -17.66 10.02 24.10
N GLY A 313 -16.46 10.20 23.56
CA GLY A 313 -15.36 10.88 24.23
C GLY A 313 -14.29 11.29 23.23
N ALA A 314 -13.71 12.47 23.44
CA ALA A 314 -12.65 13.02 22.60
C ALA A 314 -11.57 13.66 23.46
N THR A 315 -10.30 13.34 23.15
CA THR A 315 -9.14 14.01 23.72
C THR A 315 -8.42 14.75 22.60
N VAL A 316 -8.34 16.07 22.71
CA VAL A 316 -7.57 16.91 21.77
C VAL A 316 -6.24 17.28 22.43
N GLY A 317 -5.13 16.76 21.90
CA GLY A 317 -3.79 17.01 22.46
C GLY A 317 -3.22 18.40 22.16
N GLY A 318 -3.85 19.15 21.27
CA GLY A 318 -3.49 20.54 20.93
C GLY A 318 -4.65 21.50 21.18
N ASP A 319 -4.64 22.64 20.48
CA ASP A 319 -5.69 23.65 20.62
C ASP A 319 -7.01 23.18 20.01
N ALA A 320 -8.09 23.24 20.78
CA ALA A 320 -9.45 23.05 20.31
C ALA A 320 -10.13 24.41 20.16
N THR A 321 -10.63 24.72 18.95
CA THR A 321 -11.44 25.92 18.69
C THR A 321 -12.87 25.50 18.36
N VAL A 322 -13.82 25.85 19.23
CA VAL A 322 -15.26 25.67 18.97
C VAL A 322 -15.80 26.98 18.38
N ARG A 323 -16.13 26.98 17.08
CA ARG A 323 -16.81 28.10 16.41
C ARG A 323 -18.31 27.91 16.51
N GLY A 324 -18.88 28.26 17.65
CA GLY A 324 -20.29 28.05 17.95
C GLY A 324 -20.53 28.01 19.46
N LYS A 325 -21.53 27.24 19.87
CA LYS A 325 -21.87 27.04 21.28
C LYS A 325 -21.14 25.82 21.83
N LEU A 326 -20.61 25.94 23.05
CA LEU A 326 -20.18 24.80 23.87
C LEU A 326 -21.25 24.55 24.93
N GLU A 327 -21.95 23.42 24.83
CA GLU A 327 -22.89 22.96 25.86
C GLU A 327 -22.26 21.80 26.64
N ALA A 328 -22.24 21.92 27.97
CA ALA A 328 -21.67 20.89 28.85
C ALA A 328 -22.69 20.53 29.94
N GLU A 329 -23.45 19.45 29.72
CA GLU A 329 -24.55 19.03 30.61
C GLU A 329 -24.10 18.70 32.04
N LYS A 330 -22.87 18.18 32.18
CA LYS A 330 -22.28 17.78 33.47
C LYS A 330 -21.21 18.75 33.97
N GLY A 331 -21.16 19.96 33.38
CA GLY A 331 -20.16 20.99 33.70
C GLY A 331 -18.88 20.89 32.85
N ALA A 332 -18.05 21.93 32.92
CA ALA A 332 -16.78 22.03 32.21
C ALA A 332 -15.68 22.53 33.16
N THR A 333 -14.48 21.95 33.08
CA THR A 333 -13.30 22.42 33.83
C THR A 333 -12.33 23.07 32.86
N ILE A 334 -11.95 24.33 33.14
CA ILE A 334 -10.97 25.08 32.35
C ILE A 334 -9.72 25.24 33.21
N GLY A 335 -8.66 24.49 32.88
CA GLY A 335 -7.40 24.53 33.63
C GLY A 335 -6.57 25.80 33.41
N GLY A 336 -6.94 26.63 32.44
CA GLY A 336 -6.25 27.88 32.09
C GLY A 336 -7.11 29.13 32.32
N VAL A 337 -6.73 30.24 31.68
CA VAL A 337 -7.46 31.50 31.76
C VAL A 337 -8.73 31.44 30.91
N LEU A 338 -9.89 31.54 31.54
CA LEU A 338 -11.16 31.80 30.84
C LEU A 338 -11.30 33.31 30.55
N ARG A 339 -11.25 33.71 29.28
CA ARG A 339 -11.46 35.10 28.83
C ARG A 339 -12.87 35.28 28.26
N MET A 340 -13.78 35.85 29.04
CA MET A 340 -15.18 36.13 28.64
C MET A 340 -15.37 37.48 27.94
N GLN A 341 -14.50 37.85 27.00
CA GLN A 341 -14.60 39.16 26.33
C GLN A 341 -15.97 39.33 25.66
N ARG A 342 -16.72 40.38 26.02
CA ARG A 342 -18.08 40.67 25.52
C ARG A 342 -19.12 39.56 25.79
N ASN A 343 -18.89 38.72 26.79
CA ASN A 343 -19.81 37.66 27.19
C ASN A 343 -20.10 37.74 28.69
N ASN A 344 -21.28 37.29 29.09
CA ASN A 344 -21.73 37.29 30.47
C ASN A 344 -21.52 35.91 31.11
N ILE A 345 -21.43 35.90 32.44
CA ILE A 345 -21.65 34.69 33.24
C ILE A 345 -23.03 34.86 33.89
N GLU A 346 -24.03 34.15 33.38
CA GLU A 346 -25.42 34.23 33.85
C GLU A 346 -25.85 32.91 34.49
N GLY A 347 -26.77 32.97 35.46
CA GLY A 347 -27.31 31.76 36.13
C GLY A 347 -26.30 30.98 36.98
N ALA A 348 -25.12 31.54 37.26
CA ALA A 348 -24.14 30.91 38.14
C ALA A 348 -24.63 30.93 39.59
N ASN A 349 -24.79 29.74 40.20
CA ASN A 349 -25.18 29.62 41.60
C ASN A 349 -24.12 30.20 42.55
N ARG A 350 -22.83 30.04 42.22
CA ARG A 350 -21.70 30.52 43.02
C ARG A 350 -20.47 30.80 42.17
N VAL A 351 -19.77 31.91 42.44
CA VAL A 351 -18.47 32.25 41.85
C VAL A 351 -17.44 32.35 42.97
N GLU A 352 -16.53 31.37 43.06
CA GLU A 352 -15.45 31.34 44.06
C GLU A 352 -14.11 31.69 43.40
N ALA A 353 -13.38 32.64 43.98
CA ALA A 353 -12.07 33.05 43.51
C ALA A 353 -11.16 33.41 44.69
N THR A 354 -9.87 33.07 44.60
CA THR A 354 -8.87 33.51 45.59
C THR A 354 -8.75 35.04 45.65
N ARG A 355 -9.02 35.71 44.52
CA ARG A 355 -9.07 37.17 44.41
C ARG A 355 -10.10 37.58 43.37
N LEU A 356 -11.09 38.37 43.79
CA LEU A 356 -12.01 39.06 42.89
C LEU A 356 -11.58 40.53 42.80
N ARG A 357 -11.20 41.01 41.61
CA ARG A 357 -10.80 42.40 41.36
C ARG A 357 -11.59 42.97 40.21
N SER A 358 -12.23 44.12 40.42
CA SER A 358 -12.78 44.96 39.35
C SER A 358 -11.89 46.19 39.20
N GLU A 359 -11.22 46.33 38.04
CA GLU A 359 -10.41 47.52 37.72
C GLU A 359 -11.25 48.64 37.09
N SER A 360 -12.35 48.26 36.42
CA SER A 360 -13.32 49.17 35.81
C SER A 360 -14.68 48.48 35.68
N GLY A 361 -15.76 49.23 35.85
CA GLY A 361 -17.13 48.71 35.84
C GLY A 361 -17.80 48.76 37.22
N VAL A 362 -19.03 48.24 37.32
CA VAL A 362 -19.84 48.26 38.54
C VAL A 362 -20.01 46.84 39.07
N ILE A 363 -19.70 46.61 40.34
CA ILE A 363 -20.16 45.42 41.07
C ILE A 363 -21.51 45.78 41.67
N GLN A 364 -22.60 45.27 41.08
CA GLN A 364 -23.95 45.47 41.59
C GLN A 364 -24.36 44.30 42.47
N LEU A 365 -24.69 44.60 43.74
CA LEU A 365 -25.21 43.62 44.68
C LEU A 365 -26.73 43.67 44.66
N ASP A 366 -27.35 42.72 43.95
CA ASP A 366 -28.81 42.64 43.87
C ASP A 366 -29.39 41.85 45.04
N GLY A 367 -29.85 42.59 46.04
CA GLY A 367 -30.47 42.06 47.24
C GLY A 367 -30.43 43.10 48.35
N VAL A 368 -31.60 43.50 48.84
CA VAL A 368 -31.71 44.41 49.98
C VAL A 368 -31.53 43.63 51.26
N LYS A 369 -30.57 44.04 52.09
CA LYS A 369 -30.31 43.50 53.41
C LYS A 369 -30.79 44.49 54.47
N ALA A 370 -31.48 43.98 55.48
CA ALA A 370 -31.91 44.80 56.61
C ALA A 370 -30.72 45.07 57.54
N LEU A 371 -30.57 46.33 57.96
CA LEU A 371 -29.65 46.69 59.03
C LEU A 371 -29.98 45.86 60.29
N ASN A 372 -28.96 45.35 60.97
CA ASN A 372 -29.04 44.41 62.10
C ASN A 372 -29.64 43.04 61.76
N GLY A 373 -29.93 42.74 60.50
CA GLY A 373 -30.32 41.40 60.08
C GLY A 373 -29.17 40.40 60.21
N ARG A 374 -29.48 39.11 60.38
CA ARG A 374 -28.46 38.05 60.48
C ARG A 374 -27.68 37.88 59.17
N CYS A 375 -26.39 37.61 59.28
CA CYS A 375 -25.49 37.37 58.13
C CYS A 375 -24.41 36.33 58.47
N TRP A 376 -23.61 35.95 57.47
CA TRP A 376 -22.42 35.12 57.66
C TRP A 376 -21.13 35.94 57.55
N ALA A 377 -20.12 35.54 58.32
CA ALA A 377 -18.85 36.24 58.39
C ALA A 377 -18.25 36.53 57.00
N GLY A 378 -17.88 37.78 56.75
CA GLY A 378 -17.23 38.21 55.50
C GLY A 378 -18.18 38.57 54.34
N GLU A 379 -19.50 38.46 54.52
CA GLU A 379 -20.44 38.91 53.49
C GLU A 379 -20.50 40.45 53.35
N ILE A 380 -20.74 40.92 52.12
CA ILE A 380 -21.01 42.32 51.76
C ILE A 380 -22.39 42.42 51.11
N GLY A 381 -23.13 43.49 51.37
CA GLY A 381 -24.50 43.68 50.90
C GLY A 381 -24.86 45.16 50.74
N ARG A 382 -26.12 45.44 50.35
CA ARG A 382 -26.68 46.79 50.33
C ARG A 382 -28.00 46.87 51.09
N ASP A 383 -28.28 48.00 51.73
CA ASP A 383 -29.61 48.28 52.29
C ASP A 383 -30.60 48.77 51.21
N ALA A 384 -31.85 49.06 51.60
CA ALA A 384 -32.90 49.54 50.70
C ALA A 384 -32.58 50.90 50.05
N ASN A 385 -31.69 51.67 50.67
CA ASN A 385 -31.27 53.00 50.24
C ASN A 385 -29.95 52.96 49.44
N GLY A 386 -29.43 51.76 49.15
CA GLY A 386 -28.17 51.58 48.43
C GLY A 386 -26.91 51.78 49.28
N LYS A 387 -27.01 51.87 50.61
CA LYS A 387 -25.85 51.95 51.49
C LYS A 387 -25.18 50.59 51.62
N MET A 388 -23.86 50.56 51.54
CA MET A 388 -23.07 49.33 51.70
C MET A 388 -23.14 48.84 53.15
N LEU A 389 -23.42 47.55 53.30
CA LEU A 389 -23.39 46.84 54.56
C LEU A 389 -22.24 45.82 54.52
N SER A 390 -21.57 45.67 55.64
CA SER A 390 -20.62 44.59 55.89
C SER A 390 -21.15 43.72 57.02
N CYS A 391 -21.02 42.40 56.90
CA CYS A 391 -21.35 41.51 58.00
C CYS A 391 -20.31 41.64 59.11
N GLN A 392 -20.73 42.10 60.30
CA GLN A 392 -19.86 42.33 61.45
C GLN A 392 -20.37 41.54 62.66
N ASN A 393 -19.45 41.13 63.54
CA ASN A 393 -19.82 40.49 64.79
C ASN A 393 -20.15 41.55 65.84
N THR A 394 -21.41 41.58 66.30
CA THR A 394 -21.90 42.57 67.27
C THR A 394 -21.99 42.03 68.70
N GLY A 395 -21.28 40.94 69.01
CA GLY A 395 -21.31 40.30 70.33
C GLY A 395 -22.43 39.26 70.46
N ASP A 396 -23.64 39.57 69.97
CA ASP A 396 -24.79 38.66 69.93
C ASP A 396 -24.86 37.80 68.65
N GLY A 397 -23.82 37.86 67.83
CA GLY A 397 -23.70 37.15 66.56
C GLY A 397 -23.33 38.05 65.38
N TRP A 398 -23.31 37.46 64.19
CA TRP A 398 -23.01 38.15 62.95
C TRP A 398 -24.26 38.86 62.42
N SER A 399 -24.19 40.19 62.32
CA SER A 399 -25.28 41.03 61.83
C SER A 399 -24.80 42.04 60.77
N TRP A 400 -25.71 42.39 59.86
CA TRP A 400 -25.48 43.39 58.82
C TRP A 400 -25.34 44.76 59.45
N GLN A 401 -24.14 45.32 59.41
CA GLN A 401 -23.85 46.66 59.91
C GLN A 401 -23.51 47.58 58.73
N LEU A 402 -23.81 48.87 58.87
CA LEU A 402 -23.32 49.88 57.94
C LEU A 402 -21.81 49.72 57.84
N ALA A 403 -21.28 49.69 56.61
CA ALA A 403 -19.86 49.71 56.38
C ALA A 403 -19.33 51.05 56.90
N THR A 404 -18.91 51.08 58.15
CA THR A 404 -18.26 52.22 58.76
C THR A 404 -16.92 52.37 58.04
N THR A 405 -16.72 53.48 57.33
CA THR A 405 -15.37 53.99 57.10
C THR A 405 -14.74 54.03 58.47
N THR A 406 -13.69 53.25 58.70
CA THR A 406 -12.91 53.29 59.92
C THR A 406 -12.67 54.76 60.23
N LYS A 407 -13.32 55.28 61.28
CA LYS A 407 -12.88 56.53 61.88
C LYS A 407 -11.41 56.29 62.18
N THR A 408 -10.55 57.07 61.55
CA THR A 408 -9.17 57.22 61.99
C THR A 408 -9.24 57.90 63.36
N GLU A 409 -9.60 57.14 64.38
CA GLU A 409 -9.41 57.53 65.77
C GLU A 409 -7.93 57.31 66.05
N PHE A 410 -7.21 58.43 66.18
CA PHE A 410 -5.91 58.44 66.82
C PHE A 410 -6.09 57.90 68.24
N VAL A 411 -5.82 56.62 68.45
CA VAL A 411 -5.72 56.08 69.80
C VAL A 411 -4.31 56.42 70.31
N THR A 412 -4.20 57.52 71.05
CA THR A 412 -3.09 57.72 71.98
C THR A 412 -3.24 56.76 73.15
N THR A 413 -2.81 55.52 72.97
CA THR A 413 -2.41 54.66 74.10
C THR A 413 -0.90 54.74 74.22
N VAL A 414 -0.44 55.47 75.24
CA VAL A 414 0.94 55.39 75.72
C VAL A 414 1.16 53.98 76.22
N VAL A 415 1.80 53.15 75.40
CA VAL A 415 2.41 51.89 75.83
C VAL A 415 3.90 52.07 75.63
N GLU A 416 4.60 52.29 76.74
CA GLU A 416 6.06 52.21 76.78
C GLU A 416 6.48 50.79 76.41
N LYS A 417 6.94 50.62 75.17
CA LYS A 417 7.79 49.51 74.76
C LYS A 417 8.96 50.09 73.96
N PRO A 418 10.20 49.67 74.23
CA PRO A 418 11.39 50.28 73.65
C PRO A 418 11.34 50.17 72.12
N VAL A 419 11.30 51.33 71.47
CA VAL A 419 11.42 51.44 70.02
C VAL A 419 12.87 51.10 69.66
N GLU A 420 13.08 49.93 69.07
CA GLU A 420 14.27 49.70 68.25
C GLU A 420 14.25 50.73 67.11
N ARG A 421 15.30 51.56 67.08
CA ARG A 421 15.59 52.50 66.00
C ARG A 421 15.52 51.80 64.65
N VAL A 422 14.51 52.12 63.83
CA VAL A 422 14.64 52.00 62.38
C VAL A 422 15.59 53.10 61.94
N VAL A 423 16.83 52.70 61.69
CA VAL A 423 17.89 53.55 61.14
C VAL A 423 17.46 53.99 59.73
N ASP A 424 17.26 55.29 59.54
CA ASP A 424 17.31 55.93 58.22
C ASP A 424 18.64 55.55 57.56
N ARG A 425 18.62 54.58 56.64
CA ARG A 425 19.78 54.24 55.83
C ARG A 425 19.70 55.08 54.55
N PRO A 426 20.61 56.04 54.32
CA PRO A 426 20.61 56.81 53.09
C PRO A 426 20.91 55.89 51.91
N ILE A 427 19.93 55.68 51.03
CA ILE A 427 20.14 54.96 49.77
C ILE A 427 20.92 55.87 48.82
N VAL A 428 22.05 55.36 48.31
CA VAL A 428 22.88 56.02 47.30
C VAL A 428 22.49 55.47 45.94
N MET A 429 21.96 56.32 45.06
CA MET A 429 21.69 55.94 43.68
C MET A 429 22.97 56.03 42.85
N ALA A 430 23.25 55.00 42.06
CA ALA A 430 24.38 54.96 41.16
C ALA A 430 24.00 54.30 39.82
N LYS A 431 24.70 54.68 38.76
CA LYS A 431 24.45 54.18 37.41
C LYS A 431 25.66 53.50 36.79
N TRP A 432 25.39 52.54 35.92
CA TRP A 432 26.37 51.82 35.12
C TRP A 432 25.86 51.68 33.68
N THR A 433 26.74 51.81 32.70
CA THR A 433 26.35 51.84 31.29
C THR A 433 26.88 50.63 30.54
N GLN A 434 25.97 49.81 30.03
CA GLN A 434 26.28 48.77 29.05
C GLN A 434 26.41 49.44 27.67
N LYS A 435 27.64 49.55 27.17
CA LYS A 435 27.91 50.13 25.85
C LYS A 435 27.64 49.11 24.73
N TYR A 436 27.30 49.59 23.53
CA TYR A 436 27.13 48.75 22.33
C TYR A 436 28.33 47.81 22.07
N ALA A 437 29.55 48.29 22.29
CA ALA A 437 30.76 47.46 22.15
C ALA A 437 30.81 46.25 23.10
N GLY A 438 30.06 46.27 24.21
CA GLY A 438 29.97 45.19 25.19
C GLY A 438 28.94 44.10 24.86
N CYS A 439 28.25 44.19 23.72
CA CYS A 439 27.19 43.25 23.36
C CYS A 439 27.66 41.83 23.04
N ASN A 440 28.96 41.62 22.78
CA ASN A 440 29.54 40.30 22.45
C ASN A 440 30.32 39.67 23.62
N GLY A 441 30.06 40.12 24.85
CA GLY A 441 30.90 39.79 26.01
C GLY A 441 30.76 38.37 26.55
N TYR A 442 29.67 37.63 26.28
CA TYR A 442 29.47 36.33 26.90
C TYR A 442 28.58 35.36 26.12
N LYS A 443 28.80 34.04 26.31
CA LYS A 443 28.00 32.97 25.70
C LYS A 443 27.12 32.30 26.76
N ARG A 444 25.79 32.36 26.58
CA ARG A 444 24.85 31.57 27.39
C ARG A 444 24.38 30.35 26.58
N PRO A 445 24.30 29.15 27.20
CA PRO A 445 23.59 28.03 26.61
C PRO A 445 22.08 28.30 26.68
N VAL A 446 21.43 28.34 25.51
CA VAL A 446 19.97 28.42 25.38
C VAL A 446 19.53 27.19 24.60
N GLY A 447 19.01 26.18 25.33
CA GLY A 447 18.77 24.85 24.79
C GLY A 447 20.07 24.15 24.38
N SER A 448 20.12 23.63 23.15
CA SER A 448 21.30 22.99 22.55
C SER A 448 22.21 23.96 21.77
N SER A 449 21.94 25.28 21.81
CA SER A 449 22.72 26.29 21.08
C SER A 449 23.41 27.28 22.02
N TRP A 450 24.59 27.74 21.63
CA TRP A 450 25.28 28.84 22.28
C TRP A 450 24.86 30.14 21.61
N ARG A 451 24.29 31.08 22.38
CA ARG A 451 23.97 32.43 21.90
C ARG A 451 24.89 33.44 22.55
N TRP A 452 25.30 34.43 21.76
CA TRP A 452 26.02 35.60 22.24
C TRP A 452 25.02 36.53 22.94
N SER A 453 25.25 36.80 24.22
CA SER A 453 24.45 37.72 25.03
C SER A 453 25.38 38.77 25.64
N GLY A 454 24.84 39.94 25.95
CA GLY A 454 25.55 40.99 26.68
C GLY A 454 25.87 40.61 28.14
N TYR A 455 25.90 41.61 29.02
CA TYR A 455 26.22 41.43 30.44
C TYR A 455 25.14 40.67 31.21
N PHE A 456 25.52 39.76 32.10
CA PHE A 456 24.62 39.12 33.07
C PHE A 456 25.38 38.86 34.36
N GLY A 457 24.72 39.05 35.50
CA GLY A 457 25.35 38.83 36.80
C GLY A 457 24.61 39.48 37.96
N LYS A 458 25.02 39.10 39.17
CA LYS A 458 24.59 39.74 40.40
C LYS A 458 25.25 41.09 40.56
N ILE A 459 24.46 42.07 40.99
CA ILE A 459 24.97 43.35 41.48
C ILE A 459 25.04 43.24 43.00
N ASN A 460 26.18 42.76 43.49
CA ASN A 460 26.41 42.62 44.92
C ASN A 460 26.26 43.97 45.62
N ASN A 461 25.70 43.95 46.83
CA ASN A 461 25.46 45.13 47.68
C ASN A 461 24.43 46.15 47.15
N ALA A 462 23.80 45.90 46.00
CA ALA A 462 22.63 46.67 45.56
C ALA A 462 21.36 46.19 46.26
N GLU A 463 20.52 47.14 46.68
CA GLU A 463 19.19 46.88 47.26
C GLU A 463 18.14 46.63 46.18
N PHE A 464 18.25 47.35 45.06
CA PHE A 464 17.38 47.21 43.90
C PHE A 464 18.08 47.78 42.66
N CYS A 465 17.66 47.32 41.49
CA CYS A 465 18.13 47.82 40.21
C CYS A 465 16.98 47.94 39.20
N THR A 466 17.11 48.88 38.27
CA THR A 466 16.24 49.03 37.12
C THR A 466 17.06 49.30 35.88
N ILE A 467 16.55 48.87 34.71
CA ILE A 467 17.23 49.05 33.43
C ILE A 467 16.46 50.06 32.59
N VAL A 468 17.20 51.02 32.05
CA VAL A 468 16.77 51.90 30.96
C VAL A 468 17.44 51.39 29.70
N ALA A 469 16.74 50.52 28.96
CA ALA A 469 17.25 49.95 27.72
C ALA A 469 17.25 51.02 26.61
N ARG A 470 18.38 51.18 25.92
CA ARG A 470 18.56 52.20 24.87
C ARG A 470 18.32 51.67 23.47
N GLY A 471 18.65 50.41 23.21
CA GLY A 471 18.53 49.83 21.88
C GLY A 471 19.02 48.41 21.79
N TRP A 472 18.93 47.85 20.58
CA TRP A 472 19.31 46.48 20.25
C TRP A 472 20.71 46.45 19.66
N CYS A 473 21.51 45.46 20.06
CA CYS A 473 22.86 45.31 19.52
C CYS A 473 22.83 44.79 18.07
N ASP A 474 21.89 43.90 17.77
CA ASP A 474 21.54 43.45 16.43
C ASP A 474 20.03 43.66 16.18
N SER A 475 19.71 44.56 15.24
CA SER A 475 18.34 44.91 14.87
C SER A 475 17.63 43.86 14.01
N SER A 476 18.29 42.75 13.64
CA SER A 476 17.67 41.64 12.91
C SER A 476 17.15 40.53 13.83
N ALA A 477 17.55 40.51 15.10
CA ALA A 477 17.18 39.52 16.11
C ALA A 477 16.02 39.99 17.02
N PHE A 478 15.04 40.72 16.47
CA PHE A 478 13.82 41.11 17.20
C PHE A 478 12.93 39.88 17.42
N GLY A 479 12.91 39.34 18.64
CA GLY A 479 12.02 38.20 18.93
C GLY A 479 12.29 37.43 20.22
N TYR A 480 11.59 37.85 21.27
CA TYR A 480 11.03 37.04 22.37
C TYR A 480 11.87 36.36 23.46
N TRP A 481 13.21 36.34 23.45
CA TRP A 481 13.96 35.81 24.62
C TRP A 481 15.25 36.56 25.02
N ASP A 482 15.63 37.62 24.30
CA ASP A 482 16.92 38.32 24.47
C ASP A 482 16.75 39.80 24.91
N ASN A 483 15.71 40.10 25.70
CA ASN A 483 15.49 41.44 26.28
C ASN A 483 16.46 41.74 27.43
N ALA A 484 16.54 43.00 27.86
CA ALA A 484 17.12 43.34 29.15
C ALA A 484 16.09 43.11 30.28
N GLY A 485 16.55 42.63 31.43
CA GLY A 485 15.70 42.46 32.59
C GLY A 485 16.46 42.43 33.91
N VAL A 486 15.72 42.68 35.00
CA VAL A 486 16.19 42.58 36.38
C VAL A 486 15.21 41.71 37.16
N TYR A 487 15.73 40.80 37.95
CA TYR A 487 14.97 40.07 38.96
C TYR A 487 15.86 39.83 40.17
N ASN A 488 15.28 39.55 41.34
CA ASN A 488 16.07 39.24 42.52
C ASN A 488 16.36 37.75 42.61
N VAL A 489 17.54 37.40 43.11
CA VAL A 489 17.94 36.02 43.39
C VAL A 489 18.34 35.83 44.84
N ASP A 490 18.12 34.63 45.36
CA ASP A 490 18.59 34.22 46.68
C ASP A 490 20.11 33.91 46.67
N GLU A 491 20.63 33.47 47.82
CA GLU A 491 22.04 33.07 47.97
C GLU A 491 22.44 31.88 47.07
N ARG A 492 21.46 31.10 46.58
CA ARG A 492 21.63 29.93 45.72
C ARG A 492 21.32 30.21 44.24
N ASP A 493 21.28 31.49 43.84
CA ASP A 493 20.99 31.95 42.47
C ASP A 493 19.56 31.70 41.96
N ASN A 494 18.61 31.34 42.85
CA ASN A 494 17.23 31.09 42.44
C ASN A 494 16.41 32.39 42.44
N PRO A 495 15.55 32.61 41.43
CA PRO A 495 14.65 33.77 41.40
C PRO A 495 13.75 33.82 42.64
N THR A 496 13.70 34.96 43.32
CA THR A 496 12.84 35.22 44.47
C THR A 496 11.98 36.47 44.25
N THR A 497 10.76 36.44 44.77
CA THR A 497 9.79 37.54 44.71
C THR A 497 9.82 38.45 45.95
N SER A 498 10.60 38.11 46.97
CA SER A 498 10.75 38.90 48.21
C SER A 498 12.20 38.85 48.69
N GLY A 499 12.81 40.02 48.87
CA GLY A 499 14.24 40.16 49.18
C GLY A 499 15.16 39.68 48.05
N GLY A 500 16.44 39.47 48.36
CA GLY A 500 17.45 38.93 47.43
C GLY A 500 18.40 39.98 46.83
N THR A 501 19.42 39.50 46.13
CA THR A 501 20.38 40.35 45.40
C THR A 501 19.87 40.57 43.98
N PRO A 502 19.88 41.80 43.44
CA PRO A 502 19.51 42.05 42.05
C PRO A 502 20.41 41.28 41.08
N TYR A 503 19.79 40.49 40.22
CA TYR A 503 20.41 39.82 39.08
C TYR A 503 19.98 40.52 37.80
N VAL A 504 20.96 41.02 37.06
CA VAL A 504 20.75 41.82 35.87
C VAL A 504 21.17 41.01 34.66
N TYR A 505 20.42 41.11 33.58
CA TYR A 505 20.86 40.65 32.26
C TYR A 505 20.51 41.66 31.18
N PHE A 506 21.50 41.97 30.35
CA PHE A 506 21.37 42.68 29.08
C PHE A 506 21.57 41.62 28.00
N GLY A 507 20.48 41.14 27.39
CA GLY A 507 20.51 40.16 26.31
C GLY A 507 21.14 40.73 25.03
N ASN A 508 20.36 40.89 23.97
CA ASN A 508 20.79 41.55 22.73
C ASN A 508 20.55 43.07 22.80
N THR A 509 20.74 43.67 23.98
CA THR A 509 20.42 45.08 24.21
C THR A 509 21.55 45.80 24.93
N TYR A 510 21.63 47.10 24.73
CA TYR A 510 22.56 48.00 25.43
C TYR A 510 21.76 49.16 26.04
N GLY A 511 22.27 49.75 27.12
CA GLY A 511 21.51 50.74 27.89
C GLY A 511 22.16 51.12 29.21
N GLU A 512 21.41 51.77 30.07
CA GLU A 512 21.86 52.15 31.42
C GLU A 512 21.17 51.30 32.49
N LEU A 513 21.95 50.87 33.46
CA LEU A 513 21.51 50.20 34.68
C LEU A 513 21.60 51.22 35.82
N MET A 514 20.51 51.40 36.56
CA MET A 514 20.47 52.26 37.73
C MET A 514 20.16 51.40 38.96
N CYS A 515 20.98 51.51 40.00
CA CYS A 515 20.86 50.72 41.22
C CYS A 515 20.94 51.59 42.48
N GLY A 516 20.25 51.18 43.54
CA GLY A 516 20.36 51.77 44.87
C GLY A 516 21.28 50.94 45.77
N PHE A 517 22.22 51.60 46.45
CA PHE A 517 23.20 50.98 47.34
C PHE A 517 23.10 51.53 48.77
N ARG A 518 23.60 50.78 49.75
CA ARG A 518 23.64 51.21 51.17
C ARG A 518 24.69 52.28 51.44
N SER A 519 25.73 52.36 50.61
CA SER A 519 26.84 53.28 50.77
C SER A 519 27.44 53.68 49.41
N LYS A 520 28.23 54.76 49.40
CA LYS A 520 28.94 55.20 48.20
C LYS A 520 30.06 54.23 47.84
N GLU A 521 30.67 53.65 48.87
CA GLU A 521 31.75 52.69 48.79
C GLU A 521 31.28 51.40 48.09
N ASP A 522 30.07 50.92 48.44
CA ASP A 522 29.46 49.75 47.80
C ASP A 522 29.19 49.98 46.31
N ALA A 523 28.68 51.16 45.95
CA ALA A 523 28.41 51.53 44.56
C ALA A 523 29.71 51.59 43.73
N LEU A 524 30.77 52.21 44.28
CA LEU A 524 32.05 52.34 43.60
C LEU A 524 32.78 50.99 43.48
N ALA A 525 32.68 50.12 44.48
CA ALA A 525 33.23 48.77 44.42
C ALA A 525 32.61 47.93 43.29
N GLY A 526 31.33 48.15 42.99
CA GLY A 526 30.64 47.55 41.84
C GLY A 526 30.95 48.19 40.48
N GLY A 527 31.80 49.24 40.44
CA GLY A 527 32.12 49.97 39.22
C GLY A 527 31.02 50.94 38.75
N PHE A 528 30.08 51.31 39.62
CA PHE A 528 29.02 52.27 39.30
C PHE A 528 29.50 53.71 39.48
N THR A 529 28.92 54.62 38.70
CA THR A 529 29.10 56.06 38.86
C THR A 529 27.98 56.62 39.74
N ILE A 530 28.33 57.26 40.85
CA ILE A 530 27.36 57.81 41.81
C ILE A 530 26.55 58.93 41.13
N CYS A 531 25.22 58.87 41.28
CA CYS A 531 24.32 59.89 40.76
C CYS A 531 24.38 61.17 41.60
N ASN A 532 23.67 62.24 41.22
CA ASN A 532 23.80 63.52 41.92
C ASN A 532 23.55 63.37 43.43
N ALA A 533 24.57 63.63 44.25
CA ALA A 533 24.56 63.31 45.67
C ALA A 533 23.53 64.11 46.50
N ARG A 534 22.94 65.18 45.95
CA ARG A 534 21.88 65.95 46.62
C ARG A 534 20.47 65.54 46.22
N THR A 535 20.27 65.09 44.99
CA THR A 535 18.94 64.78 44.44
C THR A 535 18.70 63.29 44.22
N ASN A 536 19.74 62.46 44.34
CA ASN A 536 19.75 61.05 43.95
C ASN A 536 19.30 60.81 42.49
N ASN A 537 19.30 61.87 41.67
CA ASN A 537 18.88 61.78 40.28
C ASN A 537 20.06 61.35 39.40
N CYS A 538 19.88 60.23 38.70
CA CYS A 538 20.80 59.77 37.67
C CYS A 538 20.38 60.42 36.37
N GLU A 539 21.04 61.50 35.95
CA GLU A 539 20.81 62.05 34.61
C GLU A 539 21.10 60.95 33.58
N SER A 540 20.05 60.51 32.90
CA SER A 540 20.17 59.66 31.71
C SER A 540 20.90 60.50 30.66
N GLN A 541 21.91 59.93 30.02
CA GLN A 541 22.54 60.59 28.86
C GLN A 541 21.73 60.38 27.57
N TYR A 542 20.51 59.84 27.69
CA TYR A 542 19.66 59.38 26.60
C TYR A 542 18.20 59.75 26.80
#